data_AF-A0A972CFJ3-F1
#
_entry.id   AF-A0A972CFJ3-F1
#
_cell.length_a   1.000
_cell.length_b   1.000
_cell.length_c   1.000
_cell.angle_alpha   90.00
_cell.angle_beta   90.00
_cell.angle_gamma   90.00
#
_symmetry.space_group_name_H-M   'P 1'
#
loop_
_entity.id
_entity.type
_entity.pdbx_description
1 polymer ?
#
loop_
_entity_poly.entity_id
_entity_poly.type
_entity_poly.pdbx_seq_one_letter_code
_entity_poly.pdbx_strand_id
1 'polypeptide(L)'
;IFIGLPINEIVFGKDGLPFLFTFYLVTLAGFWSLGAWELARGSELGKGSFSLKKIFNPALIGVLVGAFIVQMEWTLPLVFDSALRHLSSLCVPLSLLVIGARLVGFIEGIPKLAIDEIVILLGKFVISPIFMFIFLKIFNVEGLAFQVFMLTSTMPCHMQTSIVAEYYNVEPEYASKLVSISTLVCLVTIPIYVSILT
;
A
#
# COMPACT_ATOMS: atom_id res chain seq x y z
N ILE A 1 0.74 -1.48 2.92
CA ILE A 1 0.99 -1.73 4.37
C ILE A 1 2.34 -2.40 4.59
N PHE A 2 2.58 -3.61 4.07
CA PHE A 2 3.83 -4.34 4.36
C PHE A 2 5.12 -3.54 4.08
N ILE A 3 5.20 -2.81 2.96
CA ILE A 3 6.39 -1.99 2.65
C ILE A 3 6.29 -0.60 3.30
N GLY A 4 5.14 0.06 3.21
CA GLY A 4 5.01 1.45 3.65
C GLY A 4 5.01 1.66 5.16
N LEU A 5 4.52 0.72 5.96
CA LEU A 5 4.52 0.83 7.43
C LEU A 5 5.93 0.85 8.03
N PRO A 6 6.81 -0.14 7.78
CA PRO A 6 8.16 -0.12 8.35
C PRO A 6 8.98 1.08 7.86
N ILE A 7 8.81 1.49 6.60
CA ILE A 7 9.57 2.61 6.05
C ILE A 7 9.15 3.94 6.66
N ASN A 8 7.83 4.19 6.81
CA ASN A 8 7.37 5.42 7.46
C ASN A 8 7.71 5.43 8.95
N GLU A 9 7.65 4.29 9.63
CA GLU A 9 8.03 4.22 11.05
C GLU A 9 9.53 4.47 11.26
N ILE A 10 10.39 3.98 10.37
CA ILE A 10 11.84 4.22 10.43
C ILE A 10 12.18 5.69 10.13
N VAL A 11 11.52 6.30 9.12
CA VAL A 11 11.86 7.65 8.66
C VAL A 11 11.21 8.73 9.53
N PHE A 12 9.93 8.57 9.89
CA PHE A 12 9.11 9.59 10.55
C PHE A 12 8.72 9.24 12.00
N GLY A 13 9.11 8.06 12.48
CA GLY A 13 8.72 7.59 13.81
C GLY A 13 7.22 7.30 13.94
N LYS A 14 6.77 7.17 15.18
CA LYS A 14 5.36 6.85 15.50
C LYS A 14 4.40 7.99 15.16
N ASP A 15 4.90 9.22 15.10
CA ASP A 15 4.09 10.43 14.83
C ASP A 15 3.61 10.47 13.37
N GLY A 16 4.29 9.77 12.45
CA GLY A 16 3.86 9.63 11.06
C GLY A 16 2.74 8.60 10.83
N LEU A 17 2.50 7.70 11.79
CA LEU A 17 1.57 6.58 11.63
C LEU A 17 0.10 7.00 11.43
N PRO A 18 -0.45 8.02 12.13
CA PRO A 18 -1.83 8.46 11.89
C PRO A 18 -2.06 8.92 10.44
N PHE A 19 -1.10 9.65 9.86
CA PHE A 19 -1.17 10.08 8.47
C PHE A 19 -1.08 8.89 7.52
N LEU A 20 -0.15 7.97 7.77
CA LEU A 20 -0.02 6.73 7.01
C LEU A 20 -1.34 5.93 6.99
N PHE A 21 -1.98 5.76 8.15
CA PHE A 21 -3.25 5.04 8.25
C PHE A 21 -4.39 5.77 7.53
N THR A 22 -4.43 7.09 7.59
CA THR A 22 -5.40 7.90 6.84
C THR A 22 -5.24 7.68 5.34
N PHE A 23 -4.01 7.73 4.84
CA PHE A 23 -3.70 7.42 3.44
C PHE A 23 -4.11 5.99 3.07
N TYR A 24 -3.88 5.02 3.97
CA TYR A 24 -4.30 3.65 3.75
C TYR A 24 -5.81 3.47 3.70
N LEU A 25 -6.58 4.17 4.54
CA LEU A 25 -8.04 4.11 4.49
C LEU A 25 -8.58 4.56 3.14
N VAL A 26 -8.08 5.71 2.65
CA VAL A 26 -8.49 6.27 1.35
C VAL A 26 -8.11 5.34 0.21
N THR A 27 -6.87 4.84 0.19
CA THR A 27 -6.40 3.94 -0.88
C THR A 27 -7.06 2.57 -0.84
N LEU A 28 -7.37 2.03 0.34
CA LEU A 28 -8.09 0.78 0.49
C LEU A 28 -9.54 0.91 -0.01
N ALA A 29 -10.23 1.99 0.38
CA ALA A 29 -11.58 2.27 -0.11
C ALA A 29 -11.58 2.49 -1.64
N GLY A 30 -10.62 3.24 -2.17
CA GLY A 30 -10.46 3.46 -3.61
C GLY A 30 -10.17 2.18 -4.39
N PHE A 31 -9.32 1.31 -3.85
CA PHE A 31 -9.00 0.02 -4.46
C PHE A 31 -10.22 -0.89 -4.52
N TRP A 32 -10.98 -1.02 -3.42
CA TRP A 32 -12.16 -1.89 -3.38
C TRP A 32 -13.39 -1.32 -4.09
N SER A 33 -13.45 -0.01 -4.31
CA SER A 33 -14.51 0.64 -5.09
C SER A 33 -14.19 0.65 -6.58
N LEU A 34 -13.18 1.42 -7.01
CA LEU A 34 -12.86 1.61 -8.42
C LEU A 34 -11.96 0.51 -8.97
N GLY A 35 -10.92 0.12 -8.24
CA GLY A 35 -9.95 -0.87 -8.71
C GLY A 35 -10.56 -2.25 -8.91
N ALA A 36 -11.28 -2.75 -7.91
CA ALA A 36 -11.98 -4.04 -7.98
C ALA A 36 -13.12 -4.02 -9.00
N TRP A 37 -13.76 -2.88 -9.24
CA TRP A 37 -14.77 -2.74 -10.30
C TRP A 37 -14.18 -2.84 -11.70
N GLU A 38 -13.07 -2.15 -11.95
CA GLU A 38 -12.38 -2.21 -13.24
C GLU A 38 -11.85 -3.62 -13.53
N LEU A 39 -11.26 -4.28 -12.53
CA LEU A 39 -10.81 -5.67 -12.64
C LEU A 39 -11.97 -6.64 -12.88
N ALA A 40 -13.10 -6.44 -12.21
CA ALA A 40 -14.30 -7.24 -12.46
C ALA A 40 -14.81 -7.02 -13.88
N ARG A 41 -14.83 -5.78 -14.39
CA ARG A 41 -15.29 -5.46 -15.74
C ARG A 41 -14.46 -6.13 -16.83
N GLY A 42 -13.15 -6.30 -16.61
CA GLY A 42 -12.25 -7.01 -17.52
C GLY A 42 -12.37 -8.55 -17.48
N SER A 43 -13.24 -9.10 -16.63
CA SER A 43 -13.40 -10.54 -16.40
C SER A 43 -14.74 -11.07 -16.91
N GLU A 44 -14.73 -12.29 -17.46
CA GLU A 44 -15.95 -13.07 -17.77
C GLU A 44 -16.82 -13.31 -16.50
N LEU A 45 -16.20 -13.35 -15.31
CA LEU A 45 -16.88 -13.46 -14.00
C LEU A 45 -17.55 -12.15 -13.55
N GLY A 46 -17.29 -11.03 -14.24
CA GLY A 46 -17.72 -9.67 -13.91
C GLY A 46 -19.17 -9.30 -14.21
N LYS A 47 -19.95 -10.20 -14.82
CA LYS A 47 -21.40 -9.98 -15.02
C LYS A 47 -22.22 -10.06 -13.72
N GLY A 48 -21.58 -10.35 -12.59
CA GLY A 48 -22.20 -10.45 -11.26
C GLY A 48 -22.11 -9.17 -10.41
N SER A 49 -23.25 -8.77 -9.85
CA SER A 49 -23.50 -7.61 -8.98
C SER A 49 -22.38 -7.26 -7.97
N PHE A 50 -22.10 -5.96 -7.86
CA PHE A 50 -21.22 -5.35 -6.86
C PHE A 50 -21.66 -5.73 -5.44
N SER A 51 -20.95 -6.68 -4.81
CA SER A 51 -21.28 -7.11 -3.45
C SER A 51 -20.62 -6.20 -2.43
N LEU A 52 -21.42 -5.33 -1.79
CA LEU A 52 -21.03 -4.49 -0.65
C LEU A 52 -20.37 -5.29 0.50
N LYS A 53 -20.59 -6.61 0.59
CA LYS A 53 -19.94 -7.48 1.58
C LYS A 53 -18.44 -7.66 1.35
N LYS A 54 -17.94 -7.46 0.11
CA LYS A 54 -16.49 -7.55 -0.19
C LYS A 54 -15.70 -6.32 0.26
N ILE A 55 -16.38 -5.22 0.57
CA ILE A 55 -15.76 -3.97 1.05
C ILE A 55 -15.32 -4.10 2.52
N PHE A 56 -16.03 -4.91 3.33
CA PHE A 56 -15.66 -5.19 4.71
C PHE A 56 -14.54 -6.25 4.81
N ASN A 57 -13.35 -5.88 4.38
CA ASN A 57 -12.14 -6.68 4.60
C ASN A 57 -11.77 -6.64 6.11
N PRO A 58 -11.31 -7.75 6.72
CA PRO A 58 -10.79 -7.77 8.09
C PRO A 58 -9.82 -6.63 8.41
N ALA A 59 -8.98 -6.20 7.46
CA ALA A 59 -8.09 -5.06 7.62
C ALA A 59 -8.85 -3.74 7.80
N LEU A 60 -9.91 -3.50 7.02
CA LEU A 60 -10.76 -2.31 7.14
C LEU A 60 -11.50 -2.32 8.48
N ILE A 61 -12.04 -3.48 8.88
CA ILE A 61 -12.70 -3.65 10.19
C ILE A 61 -11.73 -3.32 11.32
N GLY A 62 -10.49 -3.82 11.27
CA GLY A 62 -9.46 -3.52 12.27
C GLY A 62 -9.18 -2.03 12.40
N VAL A 63 -9.05 -1.30 11.29
CA VAL A 63 -8.83 0.16 11.32
C VAL A 63 -10.06 0.90 11.84
N LEU A 64 -11.27 0.51 11.45
CA LEU A 64 -12.52 1.12 11.93
C LEU A 64 -12.71 0.91 13.43
N VAL A 65 -12.46 -0.30 13.94
CA VAL A 65 -12.50 -0.60 15.37
C VAL A 65 -11.46 0.21 16.12
N GLY A 66 -10.22 0.29 15.61
CA GLY A 66 -9.16 1.11 16.19
C GLY A 66 -9.54 2.59 16.27
N ALA A 67 -10.06 3.16 15.18
CA ALA A 67 -10.53 4.54 15.13
C ALA A 67 -11.68 4.80 16.12
N PHE A 68 -12.63 3.86 16.23
CA PHE A 68 -13.75 3.96 17.15
C PHE A 68 -13.31 3.96 18.63
N ILE A 69 -12.36 3.08 18.99
CA ILE A 69 -11.79 3.02 20.35
C ILE A 69 -11.09 4.34 20.71
N VAL A 70 -10.29 4.89 19.78
CA VAL A 70 -9.62 6.18 19.97
C VAL A 70 -10.62 7.31 20.19
N GLN A 71 -11.70 7.34 19.40
CA GLN A 71 -12.73 8.37 19.51
C GLN A 71 -13.55 8.28 20.80
N MET A 72 -13.73 7.08 21.34
CA MET A 72 -14.39 6.86 22.64
C MET A 72 -13.47 7.14 23.84
N GLU A 73 -12.21 7.54 23.60
CA GLU A 73 -11.16 7.69 24.63
C GLU A 73 -11.05 6.46 25.56
N TRP A 74 -11.47 5.29 25.07
CA TRP A 74 -11.56 4.10 25.89
C TRP A 74 -10.18 3.44 25.98
N THR A 75 -9.65 3.35 27.19
CA THR A 75 -8.42 2.60 27.46
C THR A 75 -8.67 1.10 27.39
N LEU A 76 -7.91 0.42 26.52
CA LEU A 76 -7.95 -1.04 26.45
C LEU A 76 -7.44 -1.65 27.77
N PRO A 77 -8.04 -2.76 28.25
CA PRO A 77 -7.47 -3.51 29.37
C PRO A 77 -6.03 -3.93 29.05
N LEU A 78 -5.16 -3.90 30.07
CA LEU A 78 -3.70 -4.07 29.93
C LEU A 78 -3.30 -5.33 29.15
N VAL A 79 -4.07 -6.41 29.28
CA VAL A 79 -3.85 -7.68 28.57
C VAL A 79 -4.00 -7.51 27.05
N PHE A 80 -5.04 -6.80 26.60
CA PHE A 80 -5.28 -6.58 25.17
C PHE A 80 -4.31 -5.57 24.57
N ASP A 81 -4.01 -4.47 25.28
CA ASP A 81 -3.03 -3.49 24.80
C ASP A 81 -1.64 -4.10 24.63
N SER A 82 -1.18 -4.87 25.62
CA SER A 82 0.14 -5.54 25.57
C SER A 82 0.20 -6.57 24.44
N ALA A 83 -0.86 -7.37 24.27
CA ALA A 83 -0.92 -8.37 23.20
C ALA A 83 -0.90 -7.72 21.81
N LEU A 84 -1.71 -6.68 21.59
CA LEU A 84 -1.77 -5.96 20.32
C LEU A 84 -0.45 -5.23 20.03
N ARG A 85 0.19 -4.64 21.05
CA ARG A 85 1.52 -4.01 20.90
C ARG A 85 2.58 -5.01 20.47
N HIS A 86 2.66 -6.18 21.12
CA HIS A 86 3.60 -7.24 20.72
C HIS A 86 3.30 -7.75 19.30
N LEU A 87 2.03 -7.87 18.92
CA LEU A 87 1.68 -8.29 17.57
C LEU A 87 2.09 -7.25 16.53
N SER A 88 1.86 -5.96 16.83
CA SER A 88 2.23 -4.84 15.95
C SER A 88 3.74 -4.68 15.78
N SER A 89 4.53 -4.90 16.84
CA SER A 89 5.99 -4.81 16.77
C SER A 89 6.62 -5.92 15.93
N LEU A 90 5.93 -7.06 15.78
CA LEU A 90 6.33 -8.14 14.88
C LEU A 90 5.99 -7.85 13.42
N CYS A 91 5.02 -6.96 13.13
CA CYS A 91 4.62 -6.66 11.75
C CYS A 91 5.77 -6.07 10.92
N VAL A 92 6.60 -5.21 11.51
CA VAL A 92 7.78 -4.61 10.85
C VAL A 92 8.79 -5.68 10.40
N PRO A 93 9.36 -6.53 11.28
CA PRO A 93 10.33 -7.54 10.87
C PRO A 93 9.74 -8.61 9.95
N LEU A 94 8.49 -9.03 10.15
CA LEU A 94 7.81 -9.95 9.24
C LEU A 94 7.66 -9.35 7.84
N SER A 95 7.31 -8.07 7.75
CA SER A 95 7.19 -7.40 6.46
C SER A 95 8.53 -7.35 5.73
N LEU A 96 9.63 -7.05 6.43
CA LEU A 96 10.97 -7.07 5.86
C LEU A 96 11.38 -8.46 5.37
N LEU A 97 11.02 -9.53 6.09
CA LEU A 97 11.26 -10.91 5.67
C LEU A 97 10.48 -11.24 4.38
N VAL A 98 9.20 -10.87 4.31
CA VAL A 98 8.38 -11.08 3.11
C VAL A 98 8.97 -10.35 1.90
N ILE A 99 9.45 -9.11 2.09
CA ILE A 99 10.16 -8.38 1.03
C ILE A 99 11.38 -9.18 0.56
N GLY A 100 12.22 -9.64 1.48
CA GLY A 100 13.38 -10.49 1.17
C GLY A 100 13.02 -11.78 0.42
N ALA A 101 11.97 -12.48 0.84
CA ALA A 101 11.51 -13.70 0.18
C ALA A 101 11.02 -13.44 -1.25
N ARG A 102 10.39 -12.28 -1.52
CA ARG A 102 9.95 -11.89 -2.87
C ARG A 102 11.13 -11.58 -3.80
N LEU A 103 12.27 -11.16 -3.27
CA LEU A 103 13.49 -10.91 -4.05
C LEU A 103 14.15 -12.19 -4.56
N VAL A 104 13.94 -13.33 -3.89
CA VAL A 104 14.54 -14.62 -4.27
C VAL A 104 14.19 -15.04 -5.69
N GLY A 105 12.96 -14.78 -6.14
CA GLY A 105 12.52 -15.10 -7.50
C GLY A 105 13.21 -14.32 -8.62
N PHE A 106 14.02 -13.31 -8.29
CA PHE A 106 14.76 -12.49 -9.25
C PHE A 106 16.28 -12.74 -9.22
N ILE A 107 16.73 -13.71 -8.41
CA ILE A 107 18.15 -14.10 -8.33
C ILE A 107 18.64 -14.68 -9.67
N GLU A 108 17.76 -15.34 -10.43
CA GLU A 108 18.08 -15.90 -11.76
C GLU A 108 18.10 -14.85 -12.88
N GLY A 109 17.73 -13.60 -12.59
CA GLY A 109 17.78 -12.48 -13.52
C GLY A 109 16.50 -11.64 -13.56
N ILE A 110 16.63 -10.37 -13.95
CA ILE A 110 15.47 -9.48 -14.15
C ILE A 110 14.79 -9.88 -15.48
N PRO A 111 13.50 -10.25 -15.47
CA PRO A 111 12.79 -10.57 -16.70
C PRO A 111 12.78 -9.35 -17.64
N LYS A 112 12.86 -9.59 -18.95
CA LYS A 112 12.77 -8.51 -19.94
C LYS A 112 11.47 -7.73 -19.73
N LEU A 113 11.61 -6.41 -19.61
CA LEU A 113 10.52 -5.47 -19.49
C LEU A 113 10.00 -5.11 -20.88
N ALA A 114 8.69 -5.26 -21.07
CA ALA A 114 8.00 -4.74 -22.23
C ALA A 114 7.72 -3.23 -22.06
N ILE A 115 7.44 -2.54 -23.17
CA ILE A 115 7.30 -1.07 -23.19
C ILE A 115 6.11 -0.61 -22.32
N ASP A 116 5.01 -1.35 -22.37
CA ASP A 116 3.82 -1.16 -21.55
C ASP A 116 4.12 -1.26 -20.04
N GLU A 117 4.91 -2.23 -19.62
CA GLU A 117 5.32 -2.41 -18.22
C GLU A 117 6.17 -1.23 -17.73
N ILE A 118 7.08 -0.73 -18.58
CA ILE A 118 7.89 0.46 -18.29
C ILE A 118 7.00 1.70 -18.13
N VAL A 119 6.03 1.88 -19.02
CA VAL A 119 5.08 3.00 -18.94
C VAL A 119 4.28 2.96 -17.65
N ILE A 120 3.83 1.78 -17.21
CA ILE A 120 3.11 1.61 -15.94
C ILE A 120 4.01 1.95 -14.75
N LEU A 121 5.25 1.46 -14.74
CA LEU A 121 6.20 1.76 -13.67
C LEU A 121 6.55 3.25 -13.60
N LEU A 122 6.78 3.90 -14.75
CA LEU A 122 6.98 5.35 -14.83
C LEU A 122 5.75 6.11 -14.34
N GLY A 123 4.54 5.67 -14.73
CA GLY A 123 3.30 6.22 -14.21
C GLY A 123 3.23 6.12 -12.68
N LYS A 124 3.63 4.99 -12.11
CA LYS A 124 3.56 4.74 -10.66
C LYS A 124 4.64 5.48 -9.86
N PHE A 125 5.85 5.61 -10.38
CA PHE A 125 6.98 6.19 -9.63
C PHE A 125 7.28 7.64 -9.99
N VAL A 126 6.76 8.17 -11.10
CA VAL A 126 6.95 9.57 -11.51
C VAL A 126 5.64 10.33 -11.50
N ILE A 127 4.62 9.84 -12.23
CA ILE A 127 3.35 10.57 -12.37
C ILE A 127 2.58 10.60 -11.05
N SER A 128 2.48 9.47 -10.35
CA SER A 128 1.77 9.37 -9.06
C SER A 128 2.35 10.32 -7.99
N PRO A 129 3.68 10.38 -7.75
CA PRO A 129 4.24 11.35 -6.81
C PRO A 129 4.09 12.81 -7.25
N ILE A 130 4.18 13.11 -8.54
CA ILE A 130 3.91 14.46 -9.05
C ILE A 130 2.45 14.87 -8.81
N PHE A 131 1.52 13.95 -9.08
CA PHE A 131 0.11 14.18 -8.83
C PHE A 131 -0.16 14.41 -7.34
N MET A 132 0.46 13.60 -6.47
CA MET A 132 0.39 13.79 -5.03
C MET A 132 0.97 15.15 -4.60
N PHE A 133 2.13 15.54 -5.13
CA PHE A 133 2.74 16.84 -4.82
C PHE A 133 1.80 18.00 -5.17
N ILE A 134 1.22 17.97 -6.37
CA ILE A 134 0.27 19.00 -6.83
C ILE A 134 -0.97 19.01 -5.91
N PHE A 135 -1.52 17.84 -5.60
CA PHE A 135 -2.67 17.71 -4.71
C PHE A 135 -2.39 18.32 -3.33
N LEU A 136 -1.27 17.93 -2.71
CA LEU A 136 -0.88 18.45 -1.40
C LEU A 136 -0.66 19.96 -1.41
N LYS A 137 -0.10 20.52 -2.49
CA LYS A 137 0.07 21.97 -2.64
C LYS A 137 -1.26 22.71 -2.81
N ILE A 138 -2.20 22.17 -3.59
CA ILE A 138 -3.54 22.76 -3.76
C ILE A 138 -4.27 22.85 -2.42
N PHE A 139 -4.13 21.83 -1.56
CA PHE A 139 -4.76 21.78 -0.25
C PHE A 139 -3.92 22.39 0.88
N ASN A 140 -2.78 23.02 0.57
CA ASN A 140 -1.83 23.59 1.54
C ASN A 140 -1.47 22.63 2.70
N VAL A 141 -1.26 21.35 2.37
CA VAL A 141 -0.79 20.36 3.35
C VAL A 141 0.71 20.57 3.57
N GLU A 142 1.11 20.76 4.82
CA GLU A 142 2.50 21.03 5.21
C GLU A 142 2.99 20.10 6.33
N GLY A 143 4.29 20.15 6.61
CA GLY A 143 4.91 19.42 7.71
C GLY A 143 4.92 17.89 7.53
N LEU A 144 4.73 17.17 8.62
CA LEU A 144 4.86 15.71 8.66
C LEU A 144 3.85 15.00 7.74
N ALA A 145 2.62 15.53 7.66
CA ALA A 145 1.57 14.99 6.79
C ALA A 145 2.00 15.02 5.31
N PHE A 146 2.60 16.12 4.87
CA PHE A 146 3.12 16.25 3.52
C PHE A 146 4.19 15.21 3.22
N GLN A 147 5.17 15.04 4.13
CA GLN A 147 6.27 14.09 3.95
C GLN A 147 5.77 12.64 3.91
N VAL A 148 4.86 12.26 4.82
CA VAL A 148 4.27 10.92 4.85
C VAL A 148 3.46 10.64 3.60
N PHE A 149 2.61 11.56 3.16
CA PHE A 149 1.79 11.40 1.95
C PHE A 149 2.64 11.34 0.66
N MET A 150 3.67 12.17 0.57
CA MET A 150 4.63 12.10 -0.53
C MET A 150 5.36 10.76 -0.54
N LEU A 151 5.91 10.31 0.60
CA LEU A 151 6.65 9.05 0.68
C LEU A 151 5.75 7.85 0.41
N THR A 152 4.52 7.85 0.91
CA THR A 152 3.56 6.77 0.64
C THR A 152 3.13 6.70 -0.83
N SER A 153 3.11 7.83 -1.55
CA SER A 153 2.79 7.84 -2.99
C SER A 153 3.85 7.17 -3.87
N THR A 154 5.10 7.09 -3.39
CA THR A 154 6.24 6.47 -4.09
C THR A 154 6.38 4.98 -3.78
N MET A 155 5.50 4.45 -2.94
CA MET A 155 5.45 3.01 -2.62
C MET A 155 5.11 2.18 -3.86
N PRO A 156 5.55 0.91 -3.92
CA PRO A 156 5.33 0.05 -5.07
C PRO A 156 3.85 -0.27 -5.30
N CYS A 157 3.57 -0.99 -6.40
CA CYS A 157 2.22 -1.40 -6.75
C CYS A 157 1.58 -2.23 -5.62
N HIS A 158 0.28 -2.06 -5.44
CA HIS A 158 -0.45 -2.62 -4.32
C HIS A 158 -0.54 -4.15 -4.44
N MET A 159 0.02 -4.93 -3.51
CA MET A 159 0.04 -6.40 -3.58
C MET A 159 -1.34 -7.05 -3.78
N GLN A 160 -2.42 -6.40 -3.35
CA GLN A 160 -3.78 -6.91 -3.55
C GLN A 160 -4.17 -6.98 -5.04
N THR A 161 -3.52 -6.24 -5.95
CA THR A 161 -3.82 -6.29 -7.38
C THR A 161 -3.58 -7.68 -7.96
N SER A 162 -2.48 -8.36 -7.61
CA SER A 162 -2.18 -9.69 -8.13
C SER A 162 -3.17 -10.74 -7.60
N ILE A 163 -3.53 -10.67 -6.32
CA ILE A 163 -4.52 -11.56 -5.70
C ILE A 163 -5.89 -11.40 -6.36
N VAL A 164 -6.32 -10.16 -6.60
CA VAL A 164 -7.62 -9.86 -7.21
C VAL A 164 -7.62 -10.20 -8.71
N ALA A 165 -6.51 -9.99 -9.40
CA ALA A 165 -6.32 -10.42 -10.79
C ALA A 165 -6.43 -11.95 -10.94
N GLU A 166 -5.84 -12.71 -10.01
CA GLU A 166 -5.98 -14.16 -9.95
C GLU A 166 -7.42 -14.58 -9.66
N TYR A 167 -8.07 -13.94 -8.69
CA TYR A 167 -9.48 -14.21 -8.37
C TYR A 167 -10.43 -13.96 -9.56
N TYR A 168 -10.22 -12.88 -10.31
CA TYR A 168 -11.03 -12.56 -11.50
C TYR A 168 -10.49 -13.17 -12.80
N ASN A 169 -9.39 -13.92 -12.75
CA ASN A 169 -8.70 -14.51 -13.90
C ASN A 169 -8.38 -13.49 -15.01
N VAL A 170 -7.89 -12.32 -14.62
CA VAL A 170 -7.47 -11.23 -15.52
C VAL A 170 -5.94 -11.12 -15.48
N GLU A 171 -5.27 -11.81 -16.41
CA GLU A 171 -3.80 -11.78 -16.58
C GLU A 171 -2.99 -11.81 -15.25
N PRO A 172 -3.19 -12.84 -14.40
CA PRO A 172 -2.58 -12.89 -13.06
C PRO A 172 -1.05 -12.87 -13.08
N GLU A 173 -0.44 -13.50 -14.09
CA GLU A 173 1.01 -13.53 -14.28
C GLU A 173 1.57 -12.13 -14.53
N TYR A 174 0.89 -11.32 -15.35
CA TYR A 174 1.26 -9.95 -15.63
C TYR A 174 1.16 -9.06 -14.39
N ALA A 175 0.04 -9.16 -13.65
CA ALA A 175 -0.15 -8.42 -12.40
C ALA A 175 0.91 -8.79 -11.34
N SER A 176 1.21 -10.08 -11.20
CA SER A 176 2.24 -10.58 -10.27
C SER A 176 3.64 -10.09 -10.66
N LYS A 177 3.97 -10.11 -11.95
CA LYS A 177 5.24 -9.59 -12.49
C LYS A 177 5.39 -8.10 -12.19
N LEU A 178 4.38 -7.28 -12.47
CA LEU A 178 4.42 -5.83 -12.18
C LEU A 178 4.55 -5.51 -10.69
N VAL A 179 3.80 -6.19 -9.82
CA VAL A 179 3.92 -6.02 -8.36
C VAL A 179 5.35 -6.33 -7.92
N SER A 180 5.92 -7.41 -8.43
CA SER A 180 7.26 -7.84 -8.05
C SER A 180 8.35 -6.89 -8.56
N ILE A 181 8.28 -6.46 -9.83
CA ILE A 181 9.23 -5.49 -10.40
C ILE A 181 9.10 -4.13 -9.70
N SER A 182 7.88 -3.66 -9.42
CA SER A 182 7.71 -2.41 -8.68
C SER A 182 8.32 -2.48 -7.28
N THR A 183 8.25 -3.64 -6.61
CA THR A 183 8.88 -3.87 -5.31
C THR A 183 10.41 -3.80 -5.41
N LEU A 184 11.00 -4.27 -6.51
CA LEU A 184 12.44 -4.09 -6.77
C LEU A 184 12.82 -2.63 -7.00
N VAL A 185 12.07 -1.95 -7.87
CA VAL A 185 12.31 -0.54 -8.20
C VAL A 185 12.22 0.33 -6.94
N CYS A 186 11.29 0.01 -6.03
CA CYS A 186 11.14 0.76 -4.79
C CYS A 186 12.38 0.71 -3.87
N LEU A 187 13.23 -0.31 -3.96
CA LEU A 187 14.48 -0.37 -3.20
C LEU A 187 15.43 0.79 -3.54
N VAL A 188 15.38 1.28 -4.79
CA VAL A 188 16.19 2.42 -5.24
C VAL A 188 15.37 3.71 -5.13
N THR A 189 14.11 3.67 -5.53
CA THR A 189 13.25 4.86 -5.56
C THR A 189 12.96 5.41 -4.16
N ILE A 190 12.71 4.57 -3.16
CA ILE A 190 12.38 5.02 -1.81
C ILE A 190 13.54 5.82 -1.19
N PRO A 191 14.80 5.31 -1.14
CA PRO A 191 15.92 6.10 -0.64
C PRO A 191 16.07 7.46 -1.32
N ILE A 192 15.92 7.52 -2.64
CA ILE A 192 16.00 8.79 -3.40
C ILE A 192 14.94 9.77 -2.91
N TYR A 193 13.68 9.34 -2.79
CA TYR A 193 12.60 10.20 -2.31
C TYR A 193 12.77 10.60 -0.85
N VAL A 194 13.25 9.70 0.01
CA VAL A 194 13.56 10.01 1.40
C VAL A 194 14.63 11.11 1.48
N SER A 195 15.70 11.03 0.68
CA SER A 195 16.75 12.06 0.61
C SER A 195 16.28 13.40 0.04
N ILE A 196 15.18 13.44 -0.71
CA ILE A 196 14.59 14.69 -1.21
C ILE A 196 13.64 15.31 -0.17
N LEU A 197 12.97 14.48 0.63
CA LEU A 197 11.95 14.92 1.60
C LEU A 197 12.52 15.26 2.99
N THR A 198 13.73 14.79 3.29
CA THR A 198 14.41 14.91 4.60
C THR A 198 15.74 15.62 4.42
#